data_AF-A0A1I3KYS9-F1
#
_entry.id   AF-A0A1I3KYS9-F1
#
_cell.length_a   1.000
_cell.length_b   1.000
_cell.length_c   1.000
_cell.angle_alpha   90.00
_cell.angle_beta   90.00
_cell.angle_gamma   90.00
#
_symmetry.space_group_name_H-M   'P 1'
#
loop_
_entity.id
_entity.type
_entity.pdbx_description
1 polymer ?
#
loop_
_entity_poly.entity_id
_entity_poly.type
_entity_poly.pdbx_seq_one_letter_code
_entity_poly.pdbx_strand_id
1 'polypeptide(L)'
;MKSLTKTINHSNTISAGFEKDMVVGTLLALHDAGVPMDGEAMQGRALANGWSGKNPQRLAQYVRDINAGKRPRSRRVLRTDYVESLRERAGKR
;
A
#
# COMPACT_ATOMS: atom_id res chain seq x y z
N MET A 1 5.96 -5.43 10.65
CA MET A 1 6.10 -4.74 9.34
C MET A 1 6.47 -5.60 8.10
N LYS A 2 7.00 -6.83 8.22
CA LYS A 2 7.59 -7.56 7.06
C LYS A 2 6.59 -8.10 6.02
N SER A 3 5.39 -8.55 6.42
CA SER A 3 4.43 -9.23 5.51
C SER A 3 3.60 -8.30 4.62
N LEU A 4 3.36 -7.08 5.08
CA LEU A 4 2.47 -6.11 4.42
C LEU A 4 3.21 -5.36 3.32
N THR A 5 4.43 -4.97 3.67
CA THR A 5 5.48 -4.69 2.71
C THR A 5 5.60 -5.84 1.73
N LYS A 6 5.70 -7.11 2.16
CA LYS A 6 5.76 -8.25 1.22
C LYS A 6 4.63 -8.28 0.19
N THR A 7 3.41 -7.86 0.52
CA THR A 7 2.27 -7.88 -0.42
C THR A 7 2.38 -6.78 -1.47
N ILE A 8 2.68 -5.55 -1.03
CA ILE A 8 3.02 -4.46 -1.96
C ILE A 8 4.27 -4.88 -2.74
N ASN A 9 5.37 -5.18 -2.07
CA ASN A 9 6.62 -5.71 -2.62
C ASN A 9 6.42 -6.82 -3.67
N HIS A 10 5.55 -7.82 -3.47
CA HIS A 10 5.30 -8.86 -4.49
C HIS A 10 4.65 -8.33 -5.77
N SER A 11 3.82 -7.29 -5.64
CA SER A 11 3.20 -6.61 -6.77
C SER A 11 4.17 -5.60 -7.36
N ASN A 12 5.18 -6.06 -8.10
CA ASN A 12 6.17 -5.18 -8.75
C ASN A 12 5.58 -4.17 -9.76
N THR A 13 4.26 -4.21 -9.98
CA THR A 13 3.54 -3.41 -10.97
C THR A 13 2.25 -2.85 -10.39
N ILE A 14 2.00 -1.56 -10.61
CA ILE A 14 0.68 -0.94 -10.38
C ILE A 14 0.04 -0.73 -11.76
N SER A 15 -0.42 -1.83 -12.34
CA SER A 15 -1.24 -1.90 -13.56
C SER A 15 -2.70 -1.60 -13.23
N ALA A 16 -3.51 -1.28 -14.25
CA ALA A 16 -4.94 -1.18 -14.07
C ALA A 16 -5.53 -2.55 -13.65
N GLY A 17 -6.68 -2.53 -12.96
CA GLY A 17 -7.36 -3.75 -12.55
C GLY A 17 -6.83 -4.31 -11.23
N PHE A 18 -6.52 -5.60 -11.20
CA PHE A 18 -6.32 -6.37 -9.97
C PHE A 18 -5.17 -5.84 -9.10
N GLU A 19 -4.01 -5.57 -9.69
CA GLU A 19 -2.83 -5.13 -8.95
C GLU A 19 -3.05 -3.76 -8.31
N LYS A 20 -3.63 -2.80 -9.07
CA LYS A 20 -4.03 -1.51 -8.51
C LYS A 20 -5.01 -1.68 -7.37
N ASP A 21 -6.05 -2.51 -7.54
CA ASP A 21 -7.08 -2.68 -6.51
C ASP A 21 -6.49 -3.22 -5.20
N MET A 22 -5.54 -4.15 -5.29
CA MET A 22 -4.80 -4.67 -4.14
C MET A 22 -3.93 -3.60 -3.46
N VAL A 23 -3.15 -2.85 -4.24
CA VAL A 23 -2.27 -1.80 -3.69
C VAL A 23 -3.09 -0.68 -3.05
N VAL A 24 -4.05 -0.11 -3.79
CA VAL A 24 -4.89 0.99 -3.30
C VAL A 24 -5.73 0.55 -2.10
N GLY A 25 -6.33 -0.65 -2.16
CA GLY A 25 -7.09 -1.19 -1.02
C GLY A 25 -6.23 -1.32 0.24
N THR A 26 -4.97 -1.77 0.09
CA THR A 26 -4.04 -1.93 1.22
C THR A 26 -3.67 -0.58 1.83
N LEU A 27 -3.38 0.42 1.00
CA LEU A 27 -3.05 1.77 1.47
C LEU A 27 -4.24 2.42 2.19
N LEU A 28 -5.46 2.26 1.68
CA LEU A 28 -6.67 2.75 2.33
C LEU A 28 -6.86 2.10 3.71
N ALA A 29 -6.71 0.77 3.79
CA ALA A 29 -6.81 0.05 5.06
C ALA A 29 -5.77 0.50 6.10
N LEU A 30 -4.53 0.78 5.67
CA LEU A 30 -3.49 1.31 6.54
C LEU A 30 -3.84 2.71 7.07
N HIS A 31 -4.32 3.58 6.18
CA HIS A 31 -4.77 4.92 6.56
C HIS A 31 -5.95 4.87 7.54
N ASP A 32 -6.94 4.02 7.28
CA ASP A 32 -8.11 3.82 8.15
C ASP A 32 -7.73 3.23 9.51
N ALA A 33 -6.68 2.41 9.55
CA ALA A 33 -6.14 1.87 10.80
C ALA A 33 -5.33 2.90 11.61
N GLY A 34 -5.09 4.10 11.08
CA GLY A 34 -4.28 5.16 11.69
C GLY A 34 -2.78 4.94 11.55
N VAL A 35 -2.34 4.08 10.63
CA VAL A 35 -0.91 3.81 10.42
C VAL A 35 -0.31 4.94 9.58
N PRO A 36 0.68 5.69 10.10
CA PRO A 36 1.33 6.74 9.33
C PRO A 36 2.08 6.13 8.14
N MET A 37 1.90 6.72 6.97
CA MET A 37 2.57 6.32 5.74
C MET A 37 3.34 7.51 5.17
N ASP A 38 4.60 7.29 4.82
CA ASP A 38 5.42 8.26 4.09
C ASP A 38 5.58 7.80 2.64
N GLY A 39 5.22 8.67 1.70
CA GLY A 39 5.22 8.33 0.27
C GLY A 39 6.63 8.12 -0.29
N GLU A 40 7.61 8.88 0.19
CA GLU A 40 9.02 8.76 -0.24
C GLU A 40 9.65 7.50 0.34
N ALA A 41 9.39 7.22 1.62
CA ALA A 41 9.86 5.99 2.26
C ALA A 41 9.29 4.74 1.58
N MET A 42 7.99 4.77 1.22
CA MET A 42 7.35 3.68 0.47
C MET A 42 7.93 3.54 -0.94
N GLN A 43 8.22 4.65 -1.63
CA GLN A 43 8.88 4.63 -2.94
C GLN A 43 10.29 4.04 -2.87
N GLY A 44 11.11 4.51 -1.93
CA GLY A 44 12.47 4.00 -1.73
C GLY A 44 12.47 2.51 -1.42
N ARG A 45 11.48 2.07 -0.63
CA ARG A 45 11.29 0.65 -0.33
C ARG A 45 10.86 -0.16 -1.56
N ALA A 46 9.96 0.36 -2.39
CA ALA A 46 9.57 -0.29 -3.64
C ALA A 46 10.79 -0.47 -4.58
N LEU A 47 11.58 0.60 -4.76
CA LEU A 47 12.82 0.56 -5.56
C LEU A 47 13.81 -0.47 -5.03
N ALA A 48 14.08 -0.47 -3.72
CA ALA A 48 14.99 -1.42 -3.08
C ALA A 48 14.54 -2.89 -3.23
N ASN A 49 13.27 -3.12 -3.54
CA ASN A 49 12.72 -4.45 -3.76
C ASN A 49 12.50 -4.78 -5.24
N GLY A 50 13.08 -4.02 -6.17
CA GLY A 50 13.08 -4.37 -7.60
C GLY A 50 11.87 -3.86 -8.38
N TRP A 51 11.03 -3.02 -7.79
CA TRP A 51 10.04 -2.29 -8.58
C TRP A 51 10.73 -1.33 -9.53
N SER A 52 10.23 -1.24 -10.76
CA SER A 52 10.84 -0.44 -11.83
C SER A 52 9.83 0.42 -12.57
N GLY A 53 10.33 1.25 -13.49
CA GLY A 53 9.52 2.18 -14.27
C GLY A 53 8.85 3.26 -13.41
N LYS A 54 7.60 3.60 -13.73
CA LYS A 54 6.82 4.64 -13.02
C LYS A 54 6.04 4.10 -11.81
N ASN A 55 6.16 2.80 -11.50
CA ASN A 55 5.37 2.16 -10.44
C ASN A 55 5.75 2.65 -9.03
N PRO A 56 7.04 2.82 -8.67
CA PRO A 56 7.41 3.39 -7.37
C PRO A 56 6.86 4.81 -7.15
N GLN A 57 6.93 5.66 -8.17
CA GLN A 57 6.41 7.03 -8.08
C GLN A 57 4.88 7.06 -7.99
N ARG A 58 4.19 6.13 -8.69
CA ARG A 58 2.74 5.94 -8.55
C ARG A 58 2.36 5.49 -7.14
N LEU A 59 3.14 4.61 -6.52
CA LEU A 59 2.93 4.20 -5.13
C LEU A 59 3.01 5.42 -4.20
N ALA A 60 4.06 6.23 -4.34
CA ALA A 60 4.24 7.47 -3.58
C ALA A 60 3.06 8.43 -3.75
N GLN A 61 2.57 8.56 -4.99
CA GLN A 61 1.44 9.42 -5.31
C GLN A 61 0.16 8.94 -4.62
N TYR A 62 -0.13 7.63 -4.66
CA TYR A 62 -1.30 7.09 -3.94
C TYR A 62 -1.21 7.31 -2.43
N VAL A 63 -0.03 7.13 -1.83
CA VAL A 63 0.17 7.42 -0.40
C VAL A 63 -0.12 8.89 -0.09
N ARG A 64 0.44 9.82 -0.88
CA ARG A 64 0.21 11.27 -0.73
C ARG A 64 -1.28 11.63 -0.88
N ASP A 65 -1.93 11.10 -1.90
CA ASP A 65 -3.35 11.34 -2.15
C ASP A 65 -4.22 10.82 -1.00
N ILE A 66 -3.94 9.62 -0.49
CA ILE A 66 -4.69 9.02 0.61
C ILE A 66 -4.49 9.79 1.91
N ASN A 67 -3.25 10.15 2.24
CA ASN A 67 -2.94 10.98 3.41
C ASN A 67 -3.59 12.37 3.32
N ALA A 68 -3.78 12.91 2.11
CA ALA A 68 -4.53 14.16 1.88
C ALA A 68 -6.05 13.98 1.96
N GLY A 69 -6.54 12.79 2.36
CA GLY A 69 -7.95 12.46 2.50
C GLY A 69 -8.63 11.97 1.23
N LYS A 70 -7.93 11.88 0.09
CA LYS A 70 -8.54 11.31 -1.12
C LYS A 70 -8.78 9.82 -0.94
N ARG A 71 -9.83 9.32 -1.59
CA ARG A 71 -10.19 7.90 -1.60
C ARG A 71 -10.17 7.36 -3.02
N PRO A 72 -8.98 7.04 -3.59
CA PRO A 72 -8.88 6.46 -4.92
C PRO A 72 -9.71 5.18 -5.00
N ARG A 73 -10.46 5.01 -6.09
CA ARG A 73 -11.35 3.85 -6.25
C ARG A 73 -10.52 2.57 -6.36
N SER A 74 -10.81 1.61 -5.47
CA SER A 74 -10.44 0.20 -5.57
C SER A 74 -11.71 -0.64 -5.68
N ARG A 75 -11.75 -1.62 -6.57
CA ARG A 75 -12.87 -2.56 -6.68
C ARG A 75 -12.85 -3.65 -5.61
N ARG A 76 -11.73 -3.79 -4.88
CA ARG A 76 -11.62 -4.72 -3.75
C ARG A 76 -11.72 -3.96 -2.44
N VAL A 77 -12.77 -4.26 -1.68
CA VAL A 77 -12.79 -4.00 -0.25
C VAL A 77 -11.93 -5.08 0.39
N LEU A 78 -10.75 -4.71 0.90
CA LEU A 78 -9.99 -5.64 1.75
C LEU A 78 -10.84 -5.92 2.99
N ARG A 79 -11.13 -7.21 3.20
CA ARG A 79 -11.95 -7.63 4.32
C ARG A 79 -11.29 -7.22 5.64
N THR A 80 -12.12 -6.90 6.63
CA THR A 80 -11.69 -6.40 7.94
C THR A 80 -10.73 -7.36 8.66
N ASP A 81 -10.91 -8.69 8.49
CA ASP A 81 -10.01 -9.73 8.99
C ASP A 81 -8.59 -9.61 8.43
N TYR A 82 -8.46 -9.26 7.15
CA TYR A 82 -7.19 -8.95 6.54
C TYR A 82 -6.59 -7.70 7.20
N VAL A 83 -7.36 -6.61 7.36
CA VAL A 83 -6.91 -5.37 8.02
C VAL A 83 -6.49 -5.58 9.49
N GLU A 84 -7.20 -6.40 10.25
CA GLU A 84 -6.82 -6.75 11.63
C GLU A 84 -5.51 -7.54 11.66
N SER A 85 -5.39 -8.53 10.79
CA SER A 85 -4.14 -9.27 10.63
C SER A 85 -2.98 -8.37 10.16
N LEU A 86 -3.27 -7.28 9.43
CA LEU A 86 -2.30 -6.26 9.05
C LEU A 86 -1.88 -5.42 10.29
N ARG A 87 -2.83 -5.06 11.16
CA ARG A 87 -2.61 -4.35 12.43
C ARG A 87 -1.71 -5.13 13.39
N GLU A 88 -2.04 -6.39 13.67
CA GLU A 88 -1.24 -7.26 14.55
C GLU A 88 0.21 -7.41 14.05
N ARG A 89 0.38 -7.48 12.73
CA ARG A 89 1.69 -7.58 12.08
C ARG A 89 2.44 -6.25 11.98
N ALA A 90 1.77 -5.11 12.16
CA ALA A 90 2.38 -3.79 12.25
C ALA A 90 2.86 -3.47 13.67
N GLY A 91 2.15 -3.95 14.70
CA GLY A 91 2.47 -3.70 16.12
C GLY A 91 3.57 -4.58 16.74
N LYS A 92 3.92 -5.72 16.12
CA LYS A 92 5.06 -6.55 16.59
C LYS A 92 6.40 -5.92 16.14
N ARG A 93 7.08 -5.29 17.12
CA ARG A 93 8.45 -4.77 17.08
C ARG A 93 9.47 -5.87 16.83
#